data_AF-A0A925G3E6-F1
#
_entry.id   AF-A0A925G3E6-F1
#
_cell.length_a   1.000
_cell.length_b   1.000
_cell.length_c   1.000
_cell.angle_alpha   90.00
_cell.angle_beta   90.00
_cell.angle_gamma   90.00
#
_symmetry.space_group_name_H-M   'P 1'
#
loop_
_entity.id
_entity.type
_entity.pdbx_description
1 polymer ?
#
loop_
_entity_poly.entity_id
_entity_poly.type
_entity_poly.pdbx_seq_one_letter_code
_entity_poly.pdbx_strand_id
1 'polypeptide(L)'
;MGSKFTIEECRRYAEHLRSTGQGINNPGGYATTIHRTGEADALIEVFLTSAESPRAELDASKCPDCSGTGFYYPEGREKGMARCKHPQLLDSKVD
;
A
#
# COMPACT_ATOMS: atom_id res chain seq x y z
N MET A 1 2.44 6.21 -29.50
CA MET A 1 2.39 4.84 -28.94
C MET A 1 1.46 4.89 -27.73
N GLY A 2 0.70 3.83 -27.48
CA GLY A 2 -0.16 3.75 -26.29
C GLY A 2 0.61 3.28 -25.06
N SER A 3 -0.10 3.11 -23.94
CA SER A 3 0.45 2.56 -22.71
C SER A 3 1.00 1.16 -22.91
N LYS A 4 2.04 0.81 -22.13
CA LYS A 4 2.54 -0.57 -22.02
C LYS A 4 1.66 -1.47 -21.14
N PHE A 5 0.73 -0.89 -20.37
CA PHE A 5 -0.16 -1.60 -19.46
C PHE A 5 -1.50 -1.91 -20.11
N THR A 6 -2.18 -2.93 -19.60
CA THR A 6 -3.55 -3.28 -20.02
C THR A 6 -4.56 -2.21 -19.59
N ILE A 7 -5.71 -2.18 -20.27
CA ILE A 7 -6.81 -1.29 -19.88
C ILE A 7 -7.31 -1.55 -18.45
N GLU A 8 -7.23 -2.79 -17.97
CA GLU A 8 -7.62 -3.14 -16.60
C GLU A 8 -6.63 -2.60 -15.56
N GLU A 9 -5.33 -2.67 -15.82
CA GLU A 9 -4.30 -2.05 -14.97
C GLU A 9 -4.46 -0.53 -14.91
N CYS A 10 -4.71 0.10 -16.07
CA CYS A 10 -5.03 1.52 -16.16
C CYS A 10 -6.28 1.86 -15.33
N ARG A 11 -7.30 0.99 -15.35
CA ARG A 11 -8.53 1.15 -14.57
C ARG A 11 -8.28 1.01 -13.07
N ARG A 12 -7.47 0.04 -12.63
CA ARG A 12 -7.09 -0.12 -11.22
C ARG A 12 -6.38 1.14 -10.69
N TYR A 13 -5.47 1.71 -11.47
CA TYR A 13 -4.82 2.97 -11.13
C TYR A 13 -5.82 4.13 -11.06
N ALA A 14 -6.72 4.26 -12.04
CA ALA A 14 -7.74 5.29 -12.06
C ALA A 14 -8.72 5.21 -10.85
N GLU A 15 -9.11 3.99 -10.46
CA GLU A 15 -9.93 3.74 -9.27
C GLU A 15 -9.18 4.13 -7.98
N HIS A 16 -7.88 3.83 -7.91
CA HIS A 16 -7.04 4.27 -6.80
C HIS A 16 -7.05 5.80 -6.66
N LEU A 17 -6.82 6.54 -7.75
CA LEU A 17 -6.86 8.01 -7.76
C LEU A 17 -8.22 8.57 -7.33
N ARG A 18 -9.33 7.92 -7.74
CA ARG A 18 -10.68 8.30 -7.27
C ARG A 18 -10.80 8.08 -5.76
N SER A 19 -10.34 6.94 -5.26
CA SER A 19 -10.46 6.57 -3.85
C SER A 19 -9.62 7.45 -2.92
N THR A 20 -8.47 7.94 -3.39
CA THR A 20 -7.57 8.83 -2.64
C THR A 20 -7.96 10.31 -2.74
N GLY A 21 -9.02 10.63 -3.48
CA GLY A 21 -9.50 12.01 -3.61
C GLY A 21 -8.66 12.89 -4.54
N GLN A 22 -7.87 12.31 -5.45
CA GLN A 22 -7.04 13.07 -6.41
C GLN A 22 -7.83 13.68 -7.58
N GLY A 23 -9.14 13.89 -7.43
CA GLY A 23 -9.96 14.64 -8.37
C GLY A 23 -10.40 13.88 -9.64
N ILE A 24 -10.21 12.55 -9.71
CA ILE A 24 -10.74 11.75 -10.82
C ILE A 24 -12.21 11.40 -10.55
N ASN A 25 -13.13 12.02 -11.30
CA ASN A 25 -14.56 11.73 -11.21
C ASN A 25 -15.01 10.57 -12.13
N ASN A 26 -14.27 10.32 -13.21
CA ASN A 26 -14.59 9.26 -14.18
C ASN A 26 -13.37 8.37 -14.44
N PRO A 27 -13.16 7.32 -13.62
CA PRO A 27 -12.00 6.44 -13.77
C PRO A 27 -12.03 5.61 -15.04
N GLY A 28 -13.20 5.26 -15.59
CA GLY A 28 -13.28 4.55 -16.87
C GLY A 28 -12.81 5.41 -18.04
N GLY A 29 -13.23 6.68 -18.08
CA GLY A 29 -12.75 7.64 -19.06
C GLY A 29 -11.25 7.90 -18.92
N TYR A 30 -10.78 8.11 -17.69
CA TYR A 30 -9.37 8.34 -17.40
C TYR A 30 -8.49 7.13 -17.81
N ALA A 31 -8.90 5.91 -17.46
CA ALA A 31 -8.21 4.68 -17.85
C ALA A 31 -8.08 4.54 -19.38
N THR A 32 -9.14 4.88 -20.11
CA THR A 32 -9.12 4.84 -21.59
C THR A 32 -8.13 5.87 -22.16
N THR A 33 -8.09 7.08 -21.60
CA THR A 33 -7.17 8.13 -22.02
C THR A 33 -5.72 7.70 -21.80
N ILE A 34 -5.35 7.33 -20.57
CA ILE A 34 -3.97 6.97 -20.24
C ILE A 34 -3.52 5.70 -20.96
N HIS A 35 -4.43 4.76 -21.24
CA HIS A 35 -4.14 3.58 -22.07
C HIS A 35 -3.81 3.97 -23.52
N ARG A 36 -4.49 4.97 -24.08
CA ARG A 36 -4.25 5.45 -25.46
C ARG A 36 -3.00 6.32 -25.57
N THR A 37 -2.64 7.07 -24.53
CA THR A 37 -1.55 8.05 -24.57
C THR A 37 -0.24 7.54 -23.96
N GLY A 38 -0.31 6.61 -23.00
CA GLY A 38 0.84 6.15 -22.22
C GLY A 38 1.38 7.19 -21.22
N GLU A 39 0.67 8.30 -21.01
CA GLU A 39 1.18 9.44 -20.22
C GLU A 39 1.39 9.11 -18.73
N ALA A 40 0.71 8.08 -18.23
CA ALA A 40 0.75 7.67 -16.83
C ALA A 40 1.59 6.41 -16.58
N ASP A 41 2.31 5.87 -17.57
CA ASP A 41 2.97 4.56 -17.46
C ASP A 41 3.95 4.48 -16.27
N ALA A 42 4.77 5.52 -16.04
CA ALA A 42 5.68 5.55 -14.91
C ALA A 42 4.94 5.52 -13.55
N LEU A 43 3.75 6.13 -13.47
CA LEU A 43 2.94 6.16 -12.25
C LEU A 43 2.21 4.84 -12.03
N ILE A 44 1.71 4.23 -13.11
CA ILE A 44 1.07 2.90 -13.08
C ILE A 44 2.10 1.86 -12.64
N GLU A 45 3.33 1.92 -13.15
CA GLU A 45 4.41 1.01 -12.74
C GLU A 45 4.69 1.06 -11.24
N VAL A 46 4.81 2.26 -10.68
CA VAL A 46 5.02 2.46 -9.23
C VAL A 46 3.81 1.95 -8.44
N PHE A 47 2.59 2.25 -8.91
CA PHE A 47 1.35 1.81 -8.28
C PHE A 47 1.24 0.28 -8.24
N LEU A 48 1.46 -0.40 -9.38
CA LEU A 48 1.37 -1.84 -9.47
C LEU A 48 2.46 -2.53 -8.66
N THR A 49 3.71 -2.05 -8.74
CA THR A 49 4.82 -2.57 -7.91
C THR A 49 4.53 -2.44 -6.41
N SER A 50 3.91 -1.32 -6.01
CA SER A 50 3.54 -1.06 -4.62
C SER A 50 2.31 -1.86 -4.17
N ALA A 51 1.39 -2.18 -5.07
CA ALA A 51 0.17 -2.94 -4.81
C ALA A 51 0.41 -4.46 -4.84
N GLU A 52 1.34 -4.93 -5.67
CA GLU A 52 1.78 -6.33 -5.77
C GLU A 52 2.83 -6.69 -4.74
N SER A 53 3.54 -5.70 -4.20
CA SER A 53 4.20 -5.89 -2.91
C SER A 53 3.09 -6.14 -1.90
N PRO A 54 2.99 -7.35 -1.29
CA PRO A 54 2.29 -7.42 -0.04
C PRO A 54 3.05 -6.41 0.84
N ARG A 55 2.39 -5.28 1.14
CA ARG A 55 2.38 -4.81 2.51
C ARG A 55 2.03 -6.08 3.24
N ALA A 56 3.07 -6.76 3.74
CA ALA A 56 2.88 -7.73 4.78
C ALA A 56 2.09 -6.91 5.78
N GLU A 57 0.78 -7.13 5.82
CA GLU A 57 -0.01 -6.73 6.96
C GLU A 57 0.72 -7.46 8.07
N LEU A 58 1.66 -6.75 8.69
CA LEU A 58 2.51 -7.28 9.74
C LEU A 58 1.47 -7.71 10.75
N ASP A 59 1.22 -9.02 10.80
CA ASP A 59 0.17 -9.57 11.61
C ASP A 59 0.62 -9.33 13.04
N ALA A 60 0.18 -8.19 13.59
CA ALA A 60 0.69 -7.67 14.84
C ALA A 60 0.47 -8.69 15.96
N SER A 61 -0.52 -9.57 15.79
CA SER A 61 -0.80 -10.75 16.60
C SER A 61 0.42 -11.66 16.81
N LYS A 62 1.33 -11.71 15.83
CA LYS A 62 2.60 -12.48 15.88
C LYS A 62 3.75 -11.71 16.52
N CYS A 63 3.58 -10.43 16.85
CA CYS A 63 4.64 -9.66 17.48
C CYS A 63 4.80 -10.11 18.94
N PRO A 64 5.99 -10.60 19.34
CA PRO A 64 6.21 -11.06 20.72
C PRO A 64 6.13 -9.92 21.75
N ASP A 65 6.34 -8.67 21.32
CA ASP A 65 6.35 -7.50 22.21
C ASP A 65 4.95 -6.96 22.51
N CYS A 66 4.03 -6.99 21.54
CA CYS A 66 2.71 -6.37 21.67
C CYS A 66 1.53 -7.34 21.52
N SER A 67 1.75 -8.55 21.00
CA SER A 67 0.72 -9.58 20.77
C SER A 67 -0.55 -9.03 20.10
N GLY A 68 -0.40 -8.15 19.11
CA GLY A 68 -1.50 -7.56 18.36
C GLY A 68 -2.13 -6.31 18.96
N THR A 69 -1.75 -5.92 20.19
CA THR A 69 -2.32 -4.72 20.83
C THR A 69 -1.74 -3.41 20.29
N GLY A 70 -0.57 -3.46 19.63
CA GLY A 70 0.11 -2.29 19.08
C GLY A 70 0.85 -1.42 20.12
N PHE A 71 0.86 -1.82 21.39
CA PHE A 71 1.53 -1.12 22.48
C PHE A 71 2.19 -2.10 23.46
N TYR A 72 3.23 -1.67 24.17
CA TYR A 72 3.92 -2.47 25.19
C TYR A 72 4.45 -1.58 26.32
N TYR A 73 4.85 -2.18 27.44
CA TYR A 73 5.37 -1.48 28.62
C TYR A 73 6.88 -1.72 28.76
N PRO A 74 7.75 -0.91 28.13
CA PRO A 74 9.19 -1.13 28.13
C PRO A 74 9.82 -1.06 29.53
N GLU A 75 9.27 -0.21 30.41
CA GLU A 75 9.81 0.03 31.74
C GLU A 75 8.78 -0.27 32.86
N GLY A 76 7.76 -1.09 32.57
CA GLY A 76 6.68 -1.41 33.49
C GLY A 76 5.46 -0.50 33.39
N ARG A 77 4.34 -0.93 33.99
CA ARG A 77 3.02 -0.27 33.83
C ARG A 77 2.97 1.14 34.40
N GLU A 78 3.78 1.39 35.43
CA GLU A 78 3.88 2.68 36.14
C GLU A 78 4.55 3.77 35.31
N LYS A 79 5.40 3.41 34.34
CA LYS A 79 6.11 4.36 33.47
C LYS A 79 5.42 4.63 32.12
N GLY A 80 4.23 4.05 31.91
CA GLY A 80 3.40 4.29 30.73
C GLY A 80 3.69 3.35 29.56
N MET A 81 2.85 3.44 28.54
CA MET A 81 2.90 2.58 27.36
C MET A 81 3.70 3.23 26.21
N ALA A 82 4.44 2.40 25.48
CA ALA A 82 5.09 2.79 24.23
C ALA A 82 4.38 2.13 23.03
N ARG A 83 4.33 2.85 21.91
CA ARG A 83 3.80 2.30 20.65
C ARG A 83 4.77 1.24 20.10
N CYS A 84 4.26 0.04 19.84
CA CYS A 84 5.03 -1.02 19.22
C CYS A 84 5.26 -0.69 17.73
N LYS A 85 6.51 -0.69 17.31
CA LYS A 85 6.91 -0.50 15.90
C LYS A 85 7.08 -1.83 15.15
N HIS A 86 6.78 -2.95 15.80
CA HIS A 86 6.94 -4.32 15.28
C HIS A 86 8.30 -4.60 14.62
N PRO A 87 9.45 -4.21 15.23
CA PRO A 87 10.77 -4.42 14.61
C PRO A 87 11.05 -5.91 14.33
N GLN A 88 10.56 -6.80 15.19
CA GLN A 88 10.73 -8.25 15.05
C GLN A 88 9.92 -8.85 13.88
N LEU A 89 8.83 -8.20 13.45
CA LEU A 89 8.04 -8.65 12.30
C LEU A 89 8.57 -8.08 10.98
N LEU A 90 9.31 -6.97 11.02
CA LEU A 90 9.91 -6.34 9.84
C LEU A 90 11.09 -7.15 9.27
N ASP A 91 11.78 -7.94 10.11
CA ASP A 91 12.94 -8.75 9.75
C ASP A 91 12.59 -10.14 9.19
N SER A 92 11.35 -10.63 9.43
CA SER A 92 10.95 -12.00 9.07
C SER A 92 10.51 -12.21 7.61
N LYS A 93 10.80 -11.27 6.69
CA LYS A 93 10.73 -11.56 5.25
C LYS A 93 12.02 -12.28 4.82
N VAL A 94 12.13 -13.55 5.18
CA VAL A 94 13.07 -14.49 4.55
C VAL A 94 12.33 -15.21 3.42
N ASP A 95 12.82 -14.94 2.21
CA ASP A 95 12.73 -15.62 0.90
C ASP A 95 11.73 -16.78 0.74
#